data_AF-A0A813ASP4-F1
#
_entry.id   AF-A0A813ASP4-F1
#
_cell.length_a   1.000
_cell.length_b   1.000
_cell.length_c   1.000
_cell.angle_alpha   90.00
_cell.angle_beta   90.00
_cell.angle_gamma   90.00
#
_symmetry.space_group_name_H-M   'P 1'
#
loop_
_entity.id
_entity.type
_entity.pdbx_description
1 polymer ?
#
loop_
_entity_poly.entity_id
_entity_poly.type
_entity_poly.pdbx_seq_one_letter_code
_entity_poly.pdbx_strand_id
1 'polypeptide(L)'
;MASSRRPWRKYRDDLVLLLPVATPSRMSRKQQDLYGTSLSRQIYRGGGPVMLKDSRALVQRAFTKLGYLDGDLNTDMEEAALVFVNAPHNTHVLRKELDLLPTEKDNFADTLDKLRCAFRSNLSQARWKVAPSDSTIRRLLCKQGLLSNVHTTSEDVLAAMTQYSLQHGLPTMRSYNGYVYRILRSLDCSPTTTSLIEISS
;
A
#
# COMPACT_ATOMS: atom_id res chain seq x y z
N MET A 1 -19.64 -35.56 -34.90
CA MET A 1 -20.33 -34.70 -33.92
C MET A 1 -19.44 -33.50 -33.60
N ALA A 2 -19.67 -32.36 -34.25
CA ALA A 2 -18.91 -31.15 -33.96
C ALA A 2 -19.42 -30.53 -32.65
N SER A 3 -18.56 -30.47 -31.63
CA SER A 3 -18.83 -29.76 -30.38
C SER A 3 -19.03 -28.27 -30.70
N SER A 4 -20.28 -27.80 -30.61
CA SER A 4 -20.62 -26.39 -30.73
C SER A 4 -20.07 -25.65 -29.51
N ARG A 5 -18.82 -25.20 -29.60
CA ARG A 5 -18.21 -24.36 -28.55
C ARG A 5 -19.02 -23.08 -28.45
N ARG A 6 -19.56 -22.80 -27.25
CA ARG A 6 -20.26 -21.54 -26.98
C ARG A 6 -19.31 -20.37 -27.32
N PRO A 7 -19.76 -19.34 -28.07
CA PRO A 7 -18.91 -18.21 -28.37
C PRO A 7 -18.57 -17.47 -27.07
N TRP A 8 -17.30 -17.12 -26.90
CA TRP A 8 -16.85 -16.27 -25.81
C TRP A 8 -17.58 -14.94 -25.88
N ARG A 9 -18.17 -14.50 -24.76
CA ARG A 9 -18.85 -13.22 -24.64
C ARG A 9 -18.06 -12.32 -23.71
N LYS A 10 -17.83 -11.08 -24.13
CA LYS A 10 -17.26 -10.06 -23.25
C LYS A 10 -18.17 -9.88 -22.05
N TYR A 11 -17.60 -9.89 -20.86
CA TYR A 11 -18.36 -9.56 -19.65
C TYR A 11 -18.80 -8.09 -19.70
N ARG A 12 -19.99 -7.79 -19.18
CA ARG A 12 -20.63 -6.47 -19.34
C ARG A 12 -19.89 -5.34 -18.60
N ASP A 13 -19.22 -5.68 -17.50
CA ASP A 13 -18.54 -4.73 -16.64
C ASP A 13 -17.03 -4.82 -16.86
N ASP A 14 -16.35 -3.68 -16.84
CA ASP A 14 -14.89 -3.66 -16.79
C ASP A 14 -14.46 -3.99 -15.35
N LEU A 15 -13.72 -5.10 -15.22
CA LEU A 15 -13.22 -5.61 -13.95
C LEU A 15 -11.72 -5.38 -13.85
N VAL A 16 -11.27 -5.14 -12.62
CA VAL A 16 -9.88 -4.94 -12.24
C VAL A 16 -9.51 -5.98 -11.21
N LEU A 17 -8.45 -6.74 -11.48
CA LEU A 17 -7.87 -7.65 -10.50
C LEU A 17 -6.91 -6.87 -9.60
N LEU A 18 -6.97 -7.11 -8.29
CA LEU A 18 -5.91 -6.75 -7.37
C LEU A 18 -5.43 -8.00 -6.65
N LEU A 19 -4.11 -8.14 -6.55
CA LEU A 19 -3.40 -9.14 -5.77
C LEU A 19 -2.65 -8.40 -4.66
N PRO A 20 -3.25 -8.24 -3.47
CA PRO A 20 -2.58 -7.63 -2.32
C PRO A 20 -1.36 -8.46 -1.93
N VAL A 21 -0.18 -7.86 -1.80
CA VAL A 21 1.06 -8.57 -1.47
C VAL A 21 1.57 -8.08 -0.12
N ALA A 22 1.48 -8.94 0.91
CA ALA A 22 2.07 -8.65 2.21
C ALA A 22 3.61 -8.61 2.18
N THR A 23 4.22 -8.11 3.25
CA THR A 23 5.67 -8.15 3.43
C THR A 23 6.17 -9.61 3.42
N PRO A 24 7.28 -9.90 2.70
CA PRO A 24 7.83 -11.24 2.68
C PRO A 24 8.27 -11.66 4.08
N SER A 25 8.11 -12.95 4.38
CA SER A 25 8.70 -13.55 5.57
C SER A 25 9.20 -14.95 5.24
N ARG A 26 10.25 -15.40 5.92
CA ARG A 26 10.74 -16.78 5.78
C ARG A 26 9.60 -17.76 6.05
N MET A 27 9.48 -18.77 5.19
CA MET A 27 8.49 -19.83 5.35
C MET A 27 9.10 -21.01 6.07
N SER A 28 8.36 -21.56 7.03
CA SER A 28 8.62 -22.89 7.60
C SER A 28 8.18 -23.99 6.62
N ARG A 29 8.63 -25.23 6.85
CA ARG A 29 8.20 -26.40 6.05
C ARG A 29 6.68 -26.58 6.04
N LYS A 30 6.04 -26.48 7.22
CA LYS A 30 4.57 -26.50 7.34
C LYS A 30 3.87 -25.43 6.50
N GLN A 31 4.47 -24.24 6.37
CA GLN A 31 3.94 -23.16 5.53
C GLN A 31 4.18 -23.39 4.04
N GLN A 32 5.29 -24.03 3.66
CA GLN A 32 5.50 -24.48 2.28
C GLN A 32 4.44 -25.51 1.88
N ASP A 33 4.17 -26.48 2.75
CA ASP A 33 3.14 -27.51 2.50
C ASP A 33 1.74 -26.90 2.36
N LEU A 34 1.42 -25.87 3.16
CA LEU A 34 0.11 -25.22 3.13
C LEU A 34 -0.08 -24.24 1.95
N TYR A 35 0.91 -23.40 1.67
CA TYR A 35 0.76 -22.30 0.70
C TYR A 35 1.43 -22.58 -0.65
N GLY A 36 2.29 -23.59 -0.73
CA GLY A 36 3.14 -23.91 -1.87
C GLY A 36 4.29 -22.92 -2.05
N THR A 37 3.97 -21.65 -2.30
CA THR A 37 4.95 -20.60 -2.61
C THR A 37 4.92 -19.42 -1.63
N SER A 38 6.04 -18.70 -1.54
CA SER A 38 6.13 -17.46 -0.75
C SER A 38 5.15 -16.40 -1.26
N LEU A 39 4.94 -16.33 -2.58
CA LEU A 39 4.00 -15.39 -3.17
C LEU A 39 2.55 -15.71 -2.80
N SER A 40 2.13 -16.97 -2.92
CA SER A 40 0.78 -17.40 -2.53
C SER A 40 0.49 -17.05 -1.06
N ARG A 41 1.48 -17.25 -0.18
CA ARG A 41 1.37 -16.86 1.23
C ARG A 41 1.29 -15.35 1.44
N GLN A 42 2.06 -14.56 0.68
CA GLN A 42 1.97 -13.10 0.74
C GLN A 42 0.60 -12.60 0.27
N ILE A 43 0.03 -13.22 -0.77
CA ILE A 43 -1.31 -12.91 -1.26
C ILE A 43 -2.37 -13.26 -0.23
N TYR A 44 -2.29 -14.47 0.34
CA TYR A 44 -3.20 -14.90 1.40
C TYR A 44 -3.16 -13.94 2.60
N ARG A 45 -1.96 -13.60 3.08
CA ARG A 45 -1.77 -12.66 4.20
C ARG A 45 -2.22 -11.24 3.88
N GLY A 46 -2.18 -10.83 2.62
CA GLY A 46 -2.72 -9.55 2.17
C GLY A 46 -4.25 -9.50 2.08
N GLY A 47 -4.96 -10.58 2.46
CA GLY A 47 -6.42 -10.64 2.39
C GLY A 47 -6.97 -11.23 1.09
N GLY A 48 -6.11 -11.88 0.30
CA GLY A 48 -6.47 -12.63 -0.90
C GLY A 48 -6.75 -11.79 -2.15
N PRO A 49 -6.83 -12.43 -3.34
CA PRO A 49 -7.21 -11.78 -4.58
C PRO A 49 -8.60 -11.16 -4.50
N VAL A 50 -8.81 -10.07 -5.23
CA VAL A 50 -10.11 -9.42 -5.33
C VAL A 50 -10.33 -8.86 -6.73
N MET A 51 -11.57 -8.95 -7.20
CA MET A 51 -12.01 -8.26 -8.42
C MET A 51 -12.85 -7.05 -8.05
N LEU A 52 -12.47 -5.88 -8.56
CA LEU A 52 -13.20 -4.64 -8.39
C LEU A 52 -13.81 -4.21 -9.72
N LYS A 53 -15.05 -3.73 -9.69
CA LYS A 53 -15.66 -3.05 -10.84
C LYS A 53 -15.04 -1.67 -11.02
N ASP A 54 -14.65 -1.32 -12.24
CA ASP A 54 -14.19 0.02 -12.57
C ASP A 54 -15.27 1.07 -12.29
N SER A 55 -14.87 2.18 -11.67
CA SER A 55 -15.72 3.30 -11.28
C SER A 55 -14.84 4.49 -10.87
N ARG A 56 -15.45 5.67 -10.66
CA ARG A 56 -14.73 6.83 -10.09
C ARG A 56 -14.15 6.54 -8.69
N ALA A 57 -14.78 5.65 -7.93
CA ALA A 57 -14.33 5.24 -6.60
C ALA A 57 -13.36 4.05 -6.63
N LEU A 58 -12.81 3.66 -7.80
CA LEU A 58 -11.92 2.49 -7.90
C LEU A 58 -10.70 2.63 -6.99
N VAL A 59 -10.03 3.79 -7.00
CA VAL A 59 -8.80 4.04 -6.23
C VAL A 59 -9.08 3.96 -4.74
N GLN A 60 -10.14 4.62 -4.26
CA GLN A 60 -10.56 4.54 -2.86
C GLN A 60 -10.82 3.08 -2.43
N ARG A 61 -11.59 2.32 -3.22
CA ARG A 61 -11.88 0.91 -2.93
C ARG A 61 -10.64 0.02 -2.95
N ALA A 62 -9.71 0.30 -3.88
CA ALA A 62 -8.43 -0.38 -3.93
C ALA A 62 -7.60 -0.10 -2.67
N PHE A 63 -7.53 1.15 -2.24
CA PHE A 63 -6.81 1.55 -1.03
C PHE A 63 -7.42 0.96 0.24
N THR A 64 -8.75 0.93 0.37
CA THR A 64 -9.40 0.22 1.47
C THR A 64 -9.02 -1.26 1.49
N LYS A 65 -9.04 -1.91 0.31
CA LYS A 65 -8.70 -3.33 0.21
C LYS A 65 -7.22 -3.62 0.49
N LEU A 66 -6.34 -2.68 0.20
CA LEU A 66 -4.89 -2.77 0.44
C LEU A 66 -4.48 -2.26 1.84
N GLY A 67 -5.42 -1.74 2.63
CA GLY A 67 -5.20 -1.24 3.99
C GLY A 67 -4.60 0.17 4.08
N TYR A 68 -4.56 0.93 2.98
CA TYR A 68 -4.09 2.32 2.97
C TYR A 68 -5.16 3.29 3.46
N LEU A 69 -6.44 2.92 3.33
CA LEU A 69 -7.57 3.66 3.86
C LEU A 69 -8.42 2.77 4.76
N ASP A 70 -8.96 3.37 5.80
CA ASP A 70 -10.01 2.80 6.64
C ASP A 70 -11.02 3.89 7.03
N GLY A 71 -11.99 3.53 7.88
CA GLY A 71 -13.01 4.46 8.37
C GLY A 71 -12.65 5.15 9.68
N ASP A 72 -11.39 5.10 10.11
CA ASP A 72 -10.96 5.50 11.45
C ASP A 72 -9.63 6.28 11.42
N LEU A 73 -8.48 5.60 11.54
CA LEU A 73 -7.17 6.23 11.67
C LEU A 73 -6.48 6.54 10.32
N ASN A 74 -7.05 6.07 9.21
CA ASN A 74 -6.53 6.25 7.85
C ASN A 74 -7.62 6.75 6.90
N THR A 75 -8.14 7.95 7.13
CA THR A 75 -9.23 8.53 6.33
C THR A 75 -8.76 9.45 5.21
N ASP A 76 -7.49 9.87 5.24
CA ASP A 76 -6.94 10.87 4.30
C ASP A 76 -6.48 10.22 2.99
N MET A 77 -7.16 10.57 1.89
CA MET A 77 -6.93 10.01 0.56
C MET A 77 -5.59 10.47 -0.04
N GLU A 78 -5.14 11.70 0.26
CA GLU A 78 -3.87 12.26 -0.23
C GLU A 78 -2.70 11.50 0.41
N GLU A 79 -2.75 11.29 1.72
CA GLU A 79 -1.72 10.53 2.42
C GLU A 79 -1.74 9.05 2.04
N ALA A 80 -2.91 8.46 1.85
CA ALA A 80 -3.00 7.10 1.33
C ALA A 80 -2.31 6.98 -0.04
N ALA A 81 -2.50 7.96 -0.92
CA ALA A 81 -1.82 8.01 -2.21
C ALA A 81 -0.31 8.18 -2.03
N LEU A 82 0.13 9.09 -1.15
CA LEU A 82 1.54 9.33 -0.85
C LEU A 82 2.25 8.07 -0.39
N VAL A 83 1.68 7.36 0.58
CA VAL A 83 2.25 6.12 1.13
C VAL A 83 2.22 5.01 0.08
N PHE A 84 1.16 4.93 -0.74
CA PHE A 84 1.04 3.92 -1.79
C PHE A 84 2.10 4.09 -2.88
N VAL A 85 2.26 5.29 -3.44
CA VAL A 85 3.17 5.56 -4.57
C VAL A 85 4.63 5.45 -4.16
N ASN A 86 4.95 5.66 -2.88
CA ASN A 86 6.29 5.56 -2.32
C ASN A 86 6.62 4.18 -1.73
N ALA A 87 5.69 3.22 -1.75
CA ALA A 87 6.00 1.84 -1.35
C ALA A 87 6.94 1.19 -2.39
N PRO A 88 8.11 0.64 -2.03
CA PRO A 88 9.19 0.32 -2.98
C PRO A 88 8.78 -0.47 -4.22
N HIS A 89 7.96 -1.52 -4.04
CA HIS A 89 7.44 -2.32 -5.14
C HIS A 89 6.43 -1.54 -6.00
N ASN A 90 5.52 -0.80 -5.38
CA ASN A 90 4.51 -0.02 -6.10
C ASN A 90 5.19 1.10 -6.91
N THR A 91 6.15 1.81 -6.31
CA THR A 91 6.98 2.81 -7.01
C THR A 91 7.68 2.21 -8.22
N HIS A 92 8.26 1.01 -8.08
CA HIS A 92 8.91 0.31 -9.17
C HIS A 92 7.92 0.00 -10.31
N VAL A 93 6.77 -0.60 -10.00
CA VAL A 93 5.75 -0.94 -11.01
C VAL A 93 5.25 0.33 -11.71
N LEU A 94 4.89 1.37 -10.95
CA LEU A 94 4.40 2.64 -11.50
C LEU A 94 5.44 3.31 -12.40
N ARG A 95 6.74 3.27 -12.04
CA ARG A 95 7.81 3.91 -12.81
C ARG A 95 8.29 3.09 -14.00
N LYS A 96 8.54 1.78 -13.80
CA LYS A 96 9.30 0.96 -14.74
C LYS A 96 8.43 0.08 -15.61
N GLU A 97 7.28 -0.34 -15.13
CA GLU A 97 6.38 -1.22 -15.90
C GLU A 97 5.27 -0.42 -16.59
N LEU A 98 4.80 0.66 -15.97
CA LEU A 98 3.59 1.37 -16.41
C LEU A 98 3.83 2.79 -16.93
N ASP A 99 4.94 3.43 -16.56
CA ASP A 99 5.19 4.86 -16.81
C ASP A 99 4.04 5.78 -16.31
N LEU A 100 3.48 5.43 -15.15
CA LEU A 100 2.35 6.10 -14.49
C LEU A 100 2.72 6.66 -13.12
N LEU A 101 4.02 6.83 -12.85
CA LEU A 101 4.46 7.44 -11.60
C LEU A 101 4.06 8.93 -11.58
N PRO A 102 3.41 9.42 -10.50
CA PRO A 102 3.19 10.85 -10.35
C PRO A 102 4.51 11.63 -10.27
N THR A 103 4.46 12.86 -10.73
CA THR A 103 5.55 13.83 -10.84
C THR A 103 5.14 15.12 -10.13
N GLU A 104 6.08 16.02 -9.90
CA GLU A 104 5.83 17.31 -9.24
C GLU A 104 4.84 18.23 -9.98
N LYS A 105 4.55 17.94 -11.26
CA LYS A 105 3.58 18.69 -12.07
C LYS A 105 2.15 18.17 -11.93
N ASP A 106 2.00 16.96 -11.41
CA ASP A 106 0.69 16.34 -11.24
C ASP A 106 0.02 16.89 -9.99
N ASN A 107 -1.21 17.37 -10.12
CA ASN A 107 -2.03 17.64 -8.95
C ASN A 107 -2.60 16.32 -8.38
N PHE A 108 -3.37 16.44 -7.31
CA PHE A 108 -3.95 15.26 -6.68
C PHE A 108 -4.95 14.51 -7.58
N ALA A 109 -5.75 15.21 -8.38
CA ALA A 109 -6.67 14.57 -9.32
C ALA A 109 -5.92 13.80 -10.41
N ASP A 110 -4.85 14.37 -10.97
CA ASP A 110 -3.98 13.71 -11.95
C ASP A 110 -3.36 12.44 -11.35
N THR A 111 -2.96 12.51 -10.08
CA THR A 111 -2.44 11.35 -9.32
C THR A 111 -3.48 10.24 -9.22
N LEU A 112 -4.73 10.57 -8.85
CA LEU A 112 -5.80 9.58 -8.78
C LEU A 112 -6.12 8.96 -10.14
N ASP A 113 -6.10 9.75 -11.21
CA ASP A 113 -6.33 9.25 -12.57
C ASP A 113 -5.20 8.32 -13.03
N LYS A 114 -3.93 8.66 -12.76
CA LYS A 114 -2.78 7.77 -12.99
C LYS A 114 -2.91 6.46 -12.24
N LEU A 115 -3.30 6.50 -10.97
CA LEU A 115 -3.51 5.30 -10.15
C LEU A 115 -4.67 4.45 -10.67
N ARG A 116 -5.78 5.07 -11.09
CA ARG A 116 -6.90 4.36 -11.73
C ARG A 116 -6.45 3.66 -13.02
N CYS A 117 -5.67 4.34 -13.86
CA CYS A 117 -5.06 3.76 -15.05
C CYS A 117 -4.13 2.59 -14.71
N ALA A 118 -3.31 2.73 -13.67
CA ALA A 118 -2.39 1.70 -13.24
C ALA A 118 -3.12 0.42 -12.79
N PHE A 119 -4.20 0.57 -12.02
CA PHE A 119 -5.03 -0.56 -11.60
C PHE A 119 -5.73 -1.25 -12.77
N ARG A 120 -6.14 -0.50 -13.80
CA ARG A 120 -6.79 -1.05 -15.00
C ARG A 120 -5.81 -1.67 -16.01
N SER A 121 -4.51 -1.43 -15.85
CA SER A 121 -3.52 -1.85 -16.82
C SER A 121 -3.29 -3.36 -16.79
N ASN A 122 -3.40 -3.98 -17.97
CA ASN A 122 -3.03 -5.38 -18.19
C ASN A 122 -1.50 -5.58 -18.33
N LEU A 123 -0.71 -4.50 -18.29
CA LEU A 123 0.75 -4.58 -18.34
C LEU A 123 1.37 -4.94 -16.98
N SER A 124 0.64 -4.74 -15.89
CA SER A 124 1.07 -5.14 -14.55
C SER A 124 0.61 -6.57 -14.24
N GLN A 125 1.28 -7.22 -13.29
CA GLN A 125 0.83 -8.50 -12.75
C GLN A 125 -0.34 -8.36 -11.75
N ALA A 126 -0.97 -7.18 -11.68
CA ALA A 126 -1.99 -6.81 -10.68
C ALA A 126 -1.50 -6.90 -9.22
N ARG A 127 -0.19 -6.96 -8.99
CA ARG A 127 0.43 -7.14 -7.67
C ARG A 127 0.74 -5.79 -7.04
N TRP A 128 0.08 -5.52 -5.92
CA TRP A 128 0.23 -4.26 -5.20
C TRP A 128 0.56 -4.55 -3.75
N LYS A 129 1.55 -3.83 -3.20
CA LYS A 129 1.86 -3.94 -1.79
C LYS A 129 0.70 -3.42 -0.96
N VAL A 130 0.46 -4.10 0.15
CA VAL A 130 -0.42 -3.61 1.21
C VAL A 130 0.27 -2.51 2.00
N ALA A 131 -0.51 -1.75 2.77
CA ALA A 131 -0.01 -0.73 3.67
C ALA A 131 1.08 -1.24 4.62
N PRO A 132 2.05 -0.39 5.01
CA PRO A 132 3.17 -0.79 5.85
C PRO A 132 2.70 -1.24 7.24
N SER A 133 3.44 -2.18 7.83
CA SER A 133 3.25 -2.54 9.24
C SER A 133 4.00 -1.57 10.14
N ASP A 134 3.38 -1.22 11.25
CA ASP A 134 3.93 -0.41 12.34
C ASP A 134 4.85 -1.17 13.31
N SER A 135 5.07 -2.48 13.10
CA SER A 135 5.79 -3.33 14.07
C SER A 135 7.20 -2.85 14.40
N THR A 136 7.92 -2.27 13.43
CA THR A 136 9.23 -1.65 13.67
C THR A 136 9.13 -0.38 14.49
N ILE A 137 8.08 0.43 14.25
CA ILE A 137 7.85 1.69 14.96
C ILE A 137 7.44 1.42 16.39
N ARG A 138 6.53 0.48 16.64
CA ARG A 138 6.16 0.06 18.00
C ARG A 138 7.39 -0.30 18.83
N ARG A 139 8.32 -1.08 18.26
CA ARG A 139 9.60 -1.40 18.91
C ARG A 139 10.48 -0.17 19.15
N LEU A 140 10.55 0.74 18.18
CA LEU A 140 11.31 1.98 18.29
C LEU A 140 10.75 2.86 19.42
N LEU A 141 9.46 3.10 19.44
CA LEU A 141 8.79 3.95 20.43
C LEU A 141 8.92 3.36 21.85
N CYS A 142 8.87 2.04 22.00
CA CYS A 142 9.18 1.40 23.28
C CYS A 142 10.64 1.63 23.71
N LYS A 143 11.60 1.53 22.78
CA LYS A 143 13.02 1.79 23.08
C LYS A 143 13.27 3.25 23.48
N GLN A 144 12.50 4.19 22.94
CA GLN A 144 12.57 5.61 23.26
C GLN A 144 11.76 5.98 24.52
N GLY A 145 11.12 5.00 25.18
CA GLY A 145 10.28 5.25 26.35
C GLY A 145 8.96 5.97 26.07
N LEU A 146 8.59 6.14 24.80
CA LEU A 146 7.32 6.77 24.39
C LEU A 146 6.13 5.81 24.48
N LEU A 147 6.39 4.49 24.48
CA LEU A 147 5.38 3.45 24.69
C LEU A 147 5.83 2.47 25.78
N SER A 148 4.93 2.10 26.68
CA SER A 148 5.23 1.10 27.71
C SER A 148 5.29 -0.33 27.14
N ASN A 149 4.49 -0.62 26.11
CA ASN A 149 4.40 -1.95 25.50
C ASN A 149 4.10 -1.85 23.99
N VAL A 150 4.66 -2.78 23.22
CA VAL A 150 4.41 -2.90 21.77
C VAL A 150 2.98 -3.31 21.44
N HIS A 151 2.26 -3.92 22.38
CA HIS A 151 0.89 -4.41 22.21
C HIS A 151 -0.20 -3.39 22.60
N THR A 152 0.14 -2.11 22.75
CA THR A 152 -0.85 -1.06 23.08
C THR A 152 -1.82 -0.78 21.93
N THR A 153 -2.88 -0.01 22.21
CA THR A 153 -3.90 0.37 21.22
C THR A 153 -3.31 1.19 20.08
N SER A 154 -3.97 1.20 18.91
CA SER A 154 -3.46 1.96 17.76
C SER A 154 -3.50 3.47 18.01
N GLU A 155 -4.45 3.93 18.81
CA GLU A 155 -4.63 5.31 19.26
C GLU A 155 -3.44 5.76 20.11
N ASP A 156 -3.01 4.94 21.07
CA ASP A 156 -1.81 5.22 21.88
C ASP A 156 -0.55 5.28 21.01
N VAL A 157 -0.45 4.37 20.03
CA VAL A 157 0.69 4.39 19.09
C VAL A 157 0.66 5.64 18.23
N LEU A 158 -0.51 6.09 17.78
CA LEU A 158 -0.64 7.33 17.02
C LEU A 158 -0.21 8.55 17.83
N ALA A 159 -0.62 8.63 19.10
CA ALA A 159 -0.19 9.69 20.00
C ALA A 159 1.35 9.66 20.20
N ALA A 160 1.93 8.48 20.42
CA ALA A 160 3.36 8.32 20.55
C ALA A 160 4.14 8.64 19.26
N MET A 161 3.60 8.27 18.09
CA MET A 161 4.17 8.64 16.78
C MET A 161 4.14 10.16 16.57
N THR A 162 3.04 10.81 16.96
CA THR A 162 2.89 12.26 16.88
C THR A 162 3.95 12.95 17.74
N GLN A 163 4.12 12.49 18.99
CA GLN A 163 5.15 13.00 19.88
C GLN A 163 6.57 12.76 19.34
N TYR A 164 6.85 11.56 18.82
CA TYR A 164 8.14 11.24 18.20
C TYR A 164 8.46 12.15 17.02
N SER A 165 7.49 12.36 16.12
CA SER A 165 7.64 13.24 14.97
C SER A 165 7.93 14.69 15.39
N LEU A 166 7.25 15.21 16.41
CA LEU A 166 7.51 16.55 16.95
C LEU A 166 8.92 16.66 17.55
N GLN A 167 9.35 15.66 18.33
CA GLN A 167 10.68 15.64 18.97
C GLN A 167 11.83 15.58 17.96
N HIS A 168 11.59 15.09 16.76
CA HIS A 168 12.61 14.93 15.72
C HIS A 168 12.39 15.85 14.51
N GLY A 169 11.47 16.80 14.59
CA GLY A 169 11.21 17.77 13.52
C GLY A 169 10.70 17.14 12.21
N LEU A 170 10.01 16.00 12.29
CA LEU A 170 9.42 15.35 11.14
C LEU A 170 8.10 16.03 10.74
N PRO A 171 7.72 16.01 9.44
CA PRO A 171 6.43 16.52 9.00
C PRO A 171 5.26 15.87 9.74
N THR A 172 4.29 16.70 10.13
CA THR A 172 3.02 16.24 10.71
C THR A 172 2.17 15.55 9.65
N MET A 173 1.52 14.47 10.03
CA MET A 173 0.64 13.69 9.16
C MET A 173 -0.77 13.65 9.76
N ARG A 174 -1.77 13.34 8.94
CA ARG A 174 -3.20 13.24 9.29
C ARG A 174 -3.63 11.80 9.50
N SER A 175 -2.92 10.84 8.92
CA SER A 175 -3.21 9.41 8.98
C SER A 175 -2.14 8.61 9.73
N TYR A 176 -2.55 7.49 10.29
CA TYR A 176 -1.67 6.52 10.94
C TYR A 176 -0.58 6.02 9.99
N ASN A 177 -0.96 5.58 8.80
CA ASN A 177 -0.04 5.12 7.77
C ASN A 177 0.92 6.22 7.31
N GLY A 178 0.46 7.48 7.29
CA GLY A 178 1.29 8.65 7.02
C GLY A 178 2.42 8.79 8.03
N TYR A 179 2.11 8.73 9.33
CA TYR A 179 3.11 8.73 10.40
C TYR A 179 4.06 7.53 10.27
N VAL A 180 3.51 6.34 10.02
CA VAL A 180 4.32 5.12 9.84
C VAL A 180 5.35 5.32 8.73
N TYR A 181 4.92 5.85 7.59
CA TYR A 181 5.79 6.13 6.46
C TYR A 181 6.88 7.16 6.79
N ARG A 182 6.52 8.31 7.39
CA ARG A 182 7.50 9.37 7.70
C ARG A 182 8.57 8.90 8.68
N ILE A 183 8.18 8.16 9.72
CA ILE A 183 9.10 7.64 10.73
C ILE A 183 9.99 6.55 10.14
N LEU A 184 9.43 5.55 9.42
CA LEU A 184 10.28 4.52 8.80
C LEU A 184 11.32 5.14 7.89
N ARG A 185 10.92 6.16 7.13
CA ARG A 185 11.81 6.84 6.22
C ARG A 185 12.89 7.66 6.91
N SER A 186 12.60 8.30 8.04
CA SER A 186 13.64 9.01 8.79
C SER A 186 14.71 8.07 9.35
N LEU A 187 14.39 6.78 9.50
CA LEU A 187 15.34 5.74 9.93
C LEU A 187 16.17 5.17 8.79
N ASP A 188 15.70 5.30 7.54
CA ASP A 188 16.43 4.81 6.36
C ASP A 188 17.59 5.77 6.03
N CYS A 189 18.78 5.51 6.58
CA CYS A 189 20.01 6.30 6.40
C CYS A 189 20.62 6.24 4.97
N SER A 190 19.86 5.89 3.93
CA SER A 190 20.36 5.81 2.55
C SER A 190 19.88 7.01 1.72
N PRO A 191 20.66 8.11 1.61
CA PRO A 191 20.28 9.33 0.88
C PRO A 191 20.29 9.17 -0.65
N THR A 192 20.62 7.99 -1.17
CA THR A 192 20.58 7.62 -2.58
C THR A 192 19.64 6.42 -2.68
N THR A 193 18.52 6.46 -3.40
CA THR A 193 18.48 6.06 -4.81
C THR A 193 17.11 6.35 -5.46
N THR A 194 16.19 7.09 -4.83
CA THR A 194 14.89 7.36 -5.47
C THR A 194 14.30 8.69 -5.02
N SER A 195 14.13 9.61 -5.98
CA SER A 195 13.43 10.87 -5.79
C SER A 195 12.07 10.62 -5.17
N LEU A 196 11.83 11.31 -4.06
CA LEU A 196 10.57 11.32 -3.35
C LEU A 196 9.48 11.90 -4.24
N ILE A 197 8.32 11.27 -4.24
CA ILE A 197 7.10 11.90 -4.73
C ILE A 197 6.43 12.51 -3.52
N GLU A 198 6.53 13.84 -3.39
CA GLU A 198 5.60 14.58 -2.53
C GLU A 198 4.34 14.84 -3.34
N ILE A 199 3.19 14.58 -2.73
CA ILE A 199 1.90 14.97 -3.27
C ILE A 199 1.54 16.25 -2.53
N SER A 200 1.69 17.38 -3.20
CA SER A 200 1.41 18.70 -2.63
C SER A 200 -0.10 18.89 -2.47
N SER A 201 -0.50 19.40 -1.31
CA SER A 201 -1.83 20.01 -1.07
C SER A 201 -1.95 21.35 -1.77
#